data_AF-X6BEJ5-F1
#
_entry.id   AF-X6BEJ5-F1
#
_cell.length_a   1.000
_cell.length_b   1.000
_cell.length_c   1.000
_cell.angle_alpha   90.00
_cell.angle_beta   90.00
_cell.angle_gamma   90.00
#
_symmetry.space_group_name_H-M   'P 1'
#
loop_
_entity.id
_entity.type
_entity.pdbx_description
1 polymer ?
#
loop_
_entity_poly.entity_id
_entity_poly.type
_entity_poly.pdbx_seq_one_letter_code
_entity_poly.pdbx_strand_id
1 'polypeptide(L)' 'MIKAAEEFKDKTTAPNQLWQTDFTYLKVIGWGWFYLSTILDDFSRYIIAWKLCTTMKAEDVTDTLNLALVASG' A
#
# COMPACT_ATOMS: atom_id res chain seq x y z
N MET A 1 14.94 -4.52 -21.59
CA MET A 1 14.81 -5.37 -20.40
C MET A 1 15.04 -4.48 -19.18
N ILE A 2 14.01 -4.24 -18.36
CA ILE A 2 14.16 -3.49 -17.10
C ILE A 2 14.70 -4.47 -16.07
N LYS A 3 15.83 -4.13 -15.44
CA LYS A 3 16.37 -4.92 -14.32
C LYS A 3 15.79 -4.40 -13.02
N ALA A 4 15.42 -5.31 -12.13
CA ALA A 4 15.11 -4.94 -10.75
C ALA A 4 16.36 -4.33 -10.10
N ALA A 5 16.16 -3.28 -9.31
CA ALA A 5 17.18 -2.67 -8.46
C ALA A 5 16.83 -2.94 -7.00
N GLU A 6 17.84 -3.02 -6.14
CA GLU A 6 17.62 -3.18 -4.69
C GLU A 6 17.07 -1.89 -4.05
N GLU A 7 17.20 -0.76 -4.74
CA GLU A 7 16.76 0.54 -4.25
C GLU A 7 16.28 1.47 -5.38
N PHE A 8 15.45 2.44 -5.01
CA PHE A 8 15.08 3.55 -5.89
C PHE A 8 16.30 4.43 -6.18
N LYS A 9 16.45 4.83 -7.44
CA LYS A 9 17.50 5.74 -7.89
C LYS A 9 17.42 7.09 -7.18
N ASP A 10 16.21 7.62 -7.06
CA ASP A 10 15.93 8.86 -6.37
C ASP A 10 15.39 8.51 -4.98
N LYS A 11 16.21 8.75 -3.96
CA LYS A 11 15.86 8.46 -2.57
C LYS A 11 14.96 9.53 -2.00
N THR A 12 13.98 9.11 -1.21
CA THR A 12 13.23 10.02 -0.35
C THR A 12 14.12 10.60 0.76
N THR A 13 13.90 11.86 1.10
CA THR A 13 14.63 12.62 2.12
C THR A 13 13.73 13.07 3.28
N ALA A 14 12.41 12.92 3.14
CA ALA A 14 11.42 13.20 4.16
C ALA A 14 10.16 12.33 3.96
N PRO A 15 9.31 12.16 5.00
CA PRO A 15 8.01 11.53 4.84
C PRO A 15 7.14 12.22 3.78
N ASN A 16 6.21 11.47 3.19
CA ASN A 16 5.22 11.92 2.20
C ASN A 16 5.79 12.40 0.86
N GLN A 17 7.00 11.98 0.49
CA GLN A 17 7.59 12.27 -0.83
C GLN A 17 7.33 11.15 -1.85
N LEU A 18 7.20 9.91 -1.40
CA LEU A 18 6.88 8.75 -2.22
C LEU A 18 6.11 7.73 -1.38
N TRP A 19 5.02 7.22 -1.94
CA TRP A 19 4.26 6.13 -1.33
C TRP A 19 4.30 4.89 -2.21
N GLN A 20 4.38 3.74 -1.55
CA GLN A 20 4.27 2.43 -2.17
C GLN A 20 2.90 1.84 -1.85
N THR A 21 2.29 1.15 -2.80
CA THR A 21 1.08 0.37 -2.57
C THR A 21 1.35 -1.11 -2.78
N ASP A 22 0.80 -1.93 -1.91
CA ASP A 22 0.82 -3.39 -2.03
C ASP A 22 -0.59 -3.95 -1.82
N PHE A 23 -0.90 -5.01 -2.55
CA PHE A 23 -2.18 -5.71 -2.49
C PHE A 23 -1.93 -7.22 -2.38
N THR A 24 -1.94 -7.72 -1.15
CA THR A 24 -1.61 -9.11 -0.82
C THR A 24 -2.85 -9.87 -0.38
N TYR A 25 -3.02 -11.11 -0.83
CA TYR A 25 -4.09 -11.99 -0.38
C TYR A 25 -3.65 -12.83 0.82
N LEU A 26 -4.54 -12.98 1.81
CA LEU A 26 -4.27 -13.73 3.02
C LEU A 26 -5.49 -14.56 3.44
N LYS A 27 -5.24 -15.71 4.07
CA LYS A 27 -6.29 -16.60 4.56
C LYS A 27 -6.54 -16.33 6.03
N VAL A 28 -7.74 -15.86 6.35
CA VAL A 28 -8.22 -15.75 7.74
C VAL A 28 -8.87 -17.08 8.11
N ILE A 29 -8.32 -17.76 9.12
CA ILE A 29 -8.83 -19.06 9.57
C ILE A 29 -10.28 -18.89 10.04
N GLY A 30 -11.19 -19.66 9.46
CA GLY A 30 -12.62 -19.61 9.74
C GLY A 30 -13.42 -18.60 8.91
N TRP A 31 -12.78 -17.60 8.29
CA TRP A 31 -13.48 -16.54 7.53
C TRP A 31 -13.18 -16.55 6.02
N GLY A 32 -12.15 -17.28 5.60
CA GLY A 32 -11.82 -17.46 4.19
C GLY A 32 -10.70 -16.53 3.71
N TRP A 33 -10.67 -16.24 2.42
CA TRP A 33 -9.65 -15.42 1.78
C TRP A 33 -10.06 -13.95 1.77
N PHE A 34 -9.10 -13.10 2.11
CA PHE A 34 -9.22 -11.65 2.04
C PHE A 34 -8.01 -11.06 1.32
N TYR A 35 -8.14 -9.81 0.91
CA TYR A 35 -7.08 -9.03 0.32
C TYR A 35 -6.78 -7.85 1.22
N LEU A 36 -5.51 -7.60 1.49
CA LEU A 36 -5.04 -6.47 2.26
C LEU A 36 -4.44 -5.45 1.30
N SER A 37 -5.11 -4.30 1.16
CA SER A 37 -4.55 -3.12 0.51
C SER A 37 -3.79 -2.29 1.53
N THR A 38 -2.58 -1.86 1.18
CA THR A 38 -1.77 -0.96 2.01
C THR A 38 -1.23 0.20 1.20
N ILE A 39 -1.09 1.35 1.87
CA ILE A 39 -0.31 2.50 1.42
C ILE A 39 0.80 2.74 2.44
N LEU A 40 2.05 2.59 2.02
CA LEU A 40 3.24 2.70 2.86
C LEU A 40 4.07 3.90 2.43
N ASP A 41 4.52 4.69 3.41
CA ASP A 41 5.48 5.76 3.17
C ASP A 41 6.89 5.21 2.97
N ASP A 42 7.53 5.58 1.86
CA ASP A 42 8.86 5.05 1.51
C ASP A 42 9.95 5.46 2.51
N PHE A 43 9.88 6.68 3.04
CA PHE A 43 10.91 7.24 3.94
C PHE A 43 10.78 6.68 5.37
N SER A 44 9.61 6.85 5.99
CA SER A 44 9.36 6.46 7.39
C SER A 44 9.07 4.96 7.57
N ARG A 45 8.76 4.26 6.47
CA ARG A 45 8.32 2.86 6.45
C ARG A 45 7.01 2.60 7.20
N TYR A 46 6.26 3.64 7.53
CA TYR A 46 4.96 3.51 8.19
C TYR A 46 3.84 3.26 7.19
N ILE A 47 2.87 2.44 7.60
CA ILE A 47 1.61 2.27 6.86
C ILE A 47 0.74 3.50 7.17
N ILE A 48 0.46 4.29 6.14
CA ILE A 48 -0.39 5.49 6.23
C ILE A 48 -1.86 5.08 6.30
N ALA A 49 -2.27 4.15 5.44
CA ALA A 49 -3.61 3.60 5.42
C ALA A 49 -3.60 2.15 4.97
N TRP A 50 -4.62 1.40 5.40
CA TRP A 50 -4.84 0.04 4.96
C TRP A 50 -6.34 -0.27 4.93
N LYS A 51 -6.71 -1.26 4.12
CA LYS A 51 -8.08 -1.78 4.04
C LYS A 51 -8.06 -3.27 3.80
N LEU A 52 -8.88 -4.00 4.56
CA LEU A 52 -9.16 -5.40 4.30
C LEU A 52 -10.36 -5.49 3.35
N CYS A 53 -10.15 -6.12 2.21
CA CYS A 53 -11.09 -6.22 1.10
C CYS A 53 -11.48 -7.69 0.86
N THR A 54 -12.71 -7.90 0.40
CA THR A 54 -13.20 -9.22 -0.02
C THR A 54 -13.05 -9.45 -1.52
N THR A 55 -12.59 -8.43 -2.26
CA THR A 55 -12.36 -8.48 -3.71
C THR A 55 -10.99 -7.91 -4.07
N MET A 56 -10.60 -8.04 -5.35
CA MET A 56 -9.34 -7.53 -5.91
C MET A 56 -9.63 -6.49 -7.00
N LYS A 57 -10.58 -5.58 -6.75
CA LYS A 57 -10.97 -4.59 -7.76
C LYS A 57 -10.13 -3.32 -7.62
N ALA A 58 -10.09 -2.51 -8.67
CA ALA A 58 -9.39 -1.23 -8.64
C ALA A 58 -9.97 -0.28 -7.58
N GLU A 59 -11.28 -0.38 -7.31
CA GLU A 59 -11.94 0.42 -6.28
C GLU A 59 -11.40 0.12 -4.88
N ASP A 60 -11.01 -1.13 -4.58
CA ASP A 60 -10.45 -1.52 -3.28
C ASP A 60 -9.15 -0.76 -2.96
N VAL A 61 -8.26 -0.65 -3.94
CA VAL A 61 -7.00 0.09 -3.82
C VAL A 61 -7.25 1.60 -3.86
N THR A 62 -8.17 2.06 -4.71
CA THR A 62 -8.53 3.48 -4.82
C THR A 62 -9.10 4.02 -3.50
N ASP A 63 -9.95 3.24 -2.83
CA ASP A 63 -10.48 3.59 -1.51
C ASP A 63 -9.37 3.72 -0.46
N THR A 64 -8.40 2.81 -0.48
CA THR A 64 -7.27 2.81 0.46
C THR A 64 -6.36 4.02 0.22
N LEU A 65 -6.16 4.41 -1.05
CA LEU A 65 -5.45 5.64 -1.41
C LEU A 65 -6.20 6.89 -0.92
N ASN A 66 -7.52 6.94 -1.07
CA ASN A 66 -8.32 8.06 -0.57
C ASN A 66 -8.21 8.20 0.96
N LEU A 67 -8.19 7.08 1.70
CA LEU A 67 -7.94 7.09 3.15
C LEU A 67 -6.55 7.66 3.48
N ALA A 68 -5.52 7.27 2.72
CA ALA A 68 -4.17 7.79 2.93
C ALA A 68 -4.09 9.30 2.70
N LEU A 69 -4.70 9.81 1.63
CA LEU A 69 -4.74 11.24 1.32
C LEU A 69 -5.38 12.07 2.45
N VAL A 70 -6.45 11.56 3.05
CA VAL A 70 -7.10 12.22 4.21
C VAL A 70 -6.22 12.19 5.44
N ALA A 71 -5.50 11.09 5.69
CA ALA A 71 -4.65 10.93 6.87
C ALA A 71 -3.34 11.75 6.80
N SER A 72 -2.85 12.03 5.59
CA SER A 72 -1.61 12.78 5.34
C SER A 72 -1.80 14.28 5.12
N GLY A 73 -3.05 14.76 5.13
CA GLY A 73 -3.43 16.16 4.91
C GLY A 73 -3.32 17.04 6.14
#